data_AF-A0A9P6IKK2-F1
#
_entry.id   AF-A0A9P6IKK2-F1
#
_cell.length_a   1.000
_cell.length_b   1.000
_cell.length_c   1.000
_cell.angle_alpha   90.00
_cell.angle_beta   90.00
_cell.angle_gamma   90.00
#
_symmetry.space_group_name_H-M   'P 1'
#
loop_
_entity.id
_entity.type
_entity.pdbx_description
1 polymer ?
#
loop_
_entity_poly.entity_id
_entity_poly.type
_entity_poly.pdbx_seq_one_letter_code
_entity_poly.pdbx_strand_id
1 'polypeptide(L)'
;MELVPTTTRNHHPSAHAHESVRRSKAMAEFFDSGNNSDTFGSQSLSRLYFCDSCDEIRCSKCTQDEIVCYYCPNCLFDVPTASVKMEKHKCSRNCFECPICQNTLSVVSEDPDAGQFAAAPAAFGHVYYLNCNICQWNSQSIDMTFERPTGLA
;
A
#
# COMPACT_ATOMS: atom_id res chain seq x y z
N MET A 1 -31.57 77.56 -0.43
CA MET A 1 -32.18 76.29 0.00
C MET A 1 -33.09 75.85 -1.13
N GLU A 2 -32.91 74.76 -1.87
CA GLU A 2 -31.82 73.79 -2.09
C GLU A 2 -32.15 73.19 -3.48
N LEU A 3 -31.11 72.83 -4.23
CA LEU A 3 -31.22 72.12 -5.51
C LEU A 3 -31.49 70.64 -5.23
N VAL A 4 -32.45 70.02 -5.92
CA VAL A 4 -32.54 68.55 -6.00
C VAL A 4 -32.49 68.13 -7.48
N PRO A 5 -31.38 67.53 -7.94
CA PRO A 5 -31.33 66.89 -9.25
C PRO A 5 -31.96 65.49 -9.18
N THR A 6 -32.75 65.14 -10.19
CA THR A 6 -33.33 63.80 -10.36
C THR A 6 -32.25 62.87 -10.92
N THR A 7 -31.75 61.95 -10.10
CA THR A 7 -30.73 60.97 -10.49
C THR A 7 -31.37 59.84 -11.32
N THR A 8 -30.80 59.58 -12.49
CA THR A 8 -31.08 58.47 -13.40
C THR A 8 -30.94 57.10 -12.71
N ARG A 9 -31.94 56.23 -12.91
CA ARG A 9 -31.97 54.84 -12.45
C ARG A 9 -31.02 53.98 -13.29
N ASN A 10 -29.81 53.73 -12.78
CA ASN A 10 -28.90 52.75 -13.35
C ASN A 10 -29.33 51.33 -12.96
N HIS A 11 -29.52 50.46 -13.96
CA HIS A 11 -29.71 49.02 -13.78
C HIS A 11 -28.49 48.42 -13.06
N HIS A 12 -28.72 47.83 -11.88
CA HIS A 12 -27.71 47.08 -11.14
C HIS A 12 -27.60 45.67 -11.75
N PRO A 13 -26.41 45.21 -12.21
CA PRO A 13 -26.26 43.83 -12.65
C PRO A 13 -26.37 42.87 -11.44
N SER A 14 -27.07 41.76 -11.66
CA SER A 14 -27.49 40.79 -10.64
C SER A 14 -26.31 40.07 -9.98
N ALA A 15 -26.30 40.02 -8.64
CA ALA A 15 -25.27 39.39 -7.80
C ALA A 15 -24.99 37.90 -8.13
N HIS A 16 -25.98 37.21 -8.71
CA HIS A 16 -25.83 35.82 -9.15
C HIS A 16 -24.80 35.61 -10.28
N ALA A 17 -24.58 36.62 -11.13
CA ALA A 17 -23.54 36.56 -12.15
C ALA A 17 -22.14 36.63 -11.53
N HIS A 18 -21.98 37.40 -10.45
CA HIS A 18 -20.71 37.61 -9.77
C HIS A 18 -20.23 36.35 -9.02
N GLU A 19 -21.16 35.61 -8.39
CA GLU A 19 -20.88 34.33 -7.72
C GLU A 19 -20.43 33.24 -8.71
N SER A 20 -21.13 33.15 -9.84
CA SER A 20 -20.89 32.18 -10.90
C SER A 20 -19.54 32.43 -11.59
N VAL A 21 -19.20 33.70 -11.82
CA VAL A 21 -17.90 34.12 -12.36
C VAL A 21 -16.77 33.87 -11.37
N ARG A 22 -16.97 34.10 -10.06
CA ARG A 22 -15.95 33.77 -9.03
C ARG A 22 -15.68 32.28 -8.95
N ARG A 23 -16.71 31.44 -9.02
CA ARG A 23 -16.56 29.97 -9.03
C ARG A 23 -15.87 29.47 -10.30
N SER A 24 -16.16 30.11 -11.44
CA SER A 24 -15.51 29.85 -12.74
C SER A 24 -14.06 30.34 -12.79
N LYS A 25 -13.75 31.42 -12.09
CA LYS A 25 -12.40 31.95 -11.96
C LYS A 25 -11.56 31.10 -11.01
N ALA A 26 -12.13 30.65 -9.89
CA ALA A 26 -11.47 29.74 -8.95
C ALA A 26 -11.15 28.37 -9.58
N MET A 27 -12.03 27.80 -10.41
CA MET A 27 -11.73 26.54 -11.12
C MET A 27 -10.66 26.71 -12.21
N ALA A 28 -10.55 27.89 -12.83
CA ALA A 28 -9.53 28.18 -13.85
C ALA A 28 -8.17 28.53 -13.20
N GLU A 29 -8.17 29.24 -12.08
CA GLU A 29 -6.97 29.59 -11.29
C GLU A 29 -6.38 28.36 -10.57
N PHE A 30 -7.18 27.33 -10.31
CA PHE A 30 -6.69 26.02 -9.81
C PHE A 30 -5.77 25.30 -10.82
N PHE A 31 -5.87 25.62 -12.11
CA PHE A 31 -5.06 25.01 -13.17
C PHE A 31 -3.94 25.92 -13.69
N ASP A 32 -3.90 27.19 -13.28
CA ASP A 32 -2.97 28.19 -13.83
C ASP A 32 -2.12 28.86 -12.74
N SER A 33 -1.58 28.06 -11.82
CA SER A 33 -0.35 28.43 -11.09
C SER A 33 0.84 27.84 -11.84
N GLY A 34 1.14 28.43 -13.00
CA GLY A 34 2.34 28.14 -13.75
C GLY A 34 3.58 28.65 -13.01
N ASN A 35 4.35 27.75 -12.41
CA ASN A 35 5.79 27.66 -12.66
C ASN A 35 6.39 26.35 -12.10
N ASN A 36 6.42 25.29 -12.92
CA ASN A 36 7.65 24.51 -13.07
C ASN A 36 7.62 23.81 -14.42
N SER A 37 8.70 23.93 -15.17
CA SER A 37 8.92 23.26 -16.44
C SER A 37 8.95 21.75 -16.24
N ASP A 38 7.81 21.07 -16.36
CA ASP A 38 7.76 19.62 -16.38
C ASP A 38 7.30 19.13 -17.74
N THR A 39 8.26 18.59 -18.48
CA THR A 39 8.12 17.83 -19.73
C THR A 39 7.39 16.48 -19.53
N PHE A 40 6.50 16.39 -18.52
CA PHE A 40 5.79 15.19 -18.13
C PHE A 40 4.31 15.55 -17.99
N GLY A 41 3.52 15.08 -18.97
CA GLY A 41 2.10 15.40 -19.11
C GLY A 41 1.25 15.22 -17.85
N SER A 42 0.08 15.86 -17.88
CA SER A 42 -0.97 15.82 -16.86
C SER A 42 -1.06 14.45 -16.17
N GLN A 43 -0.72 14.40 -14.88
CA GLN A 43 -0.98 13.21 -14.07
C GLN A 43 -2.49 13.08 -13.80
N SER A 44 -2.98 11.85 -13.66
CA SER A 44 -4.37 11.62 -13.25
C SER A 44 -4.63 12.25 -11.88
N LEU A 45 -5.82 12.81 -11.69
CA LEU A 45 -6.27 13.36 -10.39
C LEU A 45 -6.09 12.35 -9.24
N SER A 46 -6.23 11.04 -9.50
CA SER A 46 -6.04 9.98 -8.49
C SER A 46 -4.60 9.86 -7.94
N ARG A 47 -3.63 10.56 -8.54
CA ARG A 47 -2.21 10.53 -8.16
C ARG A 47 -1.71 11.88 -7.62
N LEU A 48 -2.63 12.81 -7.41
CA LEU A 48 -2.34 14.13 -6.85
C LEU A 48 -2.69 14.16 -5.36
N TYR A 49 -1.95 14.98 -4.62
CA TYR A 49 -2.13 15.21 -3.20
C TYR A 49 -2.50 16.68 -2.97
N PHE A 50 -3.30 16.95 -1.95
CA PHE A 50 -3.58 18.31 -1.51
C PHE A 50 -2.73 18.63 -0.27
N CYS A 51 -2.01 19.75 -0.32
CA CYS A 51 -1.19 20.22 0.80
C CYS A 51 -1.93 21.30 1.59
N ASP A 52 -2.40 20.97 2.79
CA ASP A 52 -3.17 21.88 3.65
C ASP A 52 -2.36 23.12 4.08
N SER A 53 -1.03 22.98 4.25
CA SER A 53 -0.18 24.11 4.65
C SER A 53 0.11 25.10 3.52
N CYS A 54 0.04 24.67 2.26
CA CYS A 54 0.30 25.52 1.10
C CYS A 54 -0.97 25.95 0.36
N ASP A 55 -2.11 25.30 0.63
CA ASP A 55 -3.36 25.43 -0.13
C ASP A 55 -3.16 25.17 -1.64
N GLU A 56 -2.30 24.20 -1.97
CA GLU A 56 -1.88 23.88 -3.34
C GLU A 56 -1.89 22.36 -3.61
N ILE A 57 -2.12 21.99 -4.87
CA ILE A 57 -2.01 20.61 -5.33
C ILE A 57 -0.56 20.23 -5.58
N ARG A 58 -0.15 19.07 -5.06
CA ARG A 58 1.19 18.50 -5.20
C ARG A 58 1.13 17.18 -5.94
N CYS A 59 2.13 16.95 -6.78
CA CYS A 59 2.33 15.69 -7.45
C CYS A 59 3.12 14.70 -6.56
N SER A 60 3.10 13.40 -6.87
CA SER A 60 3.91 12.41 -6.12
C SER A 60 5.43 12.63 -6.18
N LYS A 61 5.93 13.40 -7.15
CA LYS A 61 7.35 13.80 -7.23
C LYS A 61 7.66 15.06 -6.43
N CYS A 62 6.63 15.82 -6.10
CA CYS A 62 6.68 17.10 -5.42
C CYS A 62 6.63 16.92 -3.89
N THR A 63 6.35 15.70 -3.42
CA THR A 63 6.27 15.28 -2.02
C THR A 63 7.44 14.34 -1.69
N GLN A 64 7.71 14.17 -0.39
CA GLN A 64 8.70 13.22 0.11
C GLN A 64 8.00 12.02 0.76
N ASP A 65 8.43 10.81 0.42
CA ASP A 65 7.94 9.58 1.03
C ASP A 65 8.73 9.24 2.30
N GLU A 66 8.03 8.82 3.35
CA GLU A 66 8.61 8.34 4.61
C GLU A 66 8.15 6.91 4.91
N ILE A 67 9.07 6.09 5.43
CA ILE A 67 8.74 4.71 5.83
C ILE A 67 8.12 4.75 7.22
N VAL A 68 6.81 4.55 7.29
CA VAL A 68 6.06 4.53 8.57
C VAL A 68 6.15 3.18 9.28
N CYS A 69 6.14 2.08 8.53
CA CYS A 69 6.22 0.72 9.07
C CYS A 69 6.74 -0.28 8.03
N TYR A 70 7.10 -1.46 8.50
CA TYR A 70 7.33 -2.64 7.66
C TYR A 70 6.27 -3.68 8.01
N TYR A 71 5.80 -4.43 7.02
CA TYR A 71 4.86 -5.53 7.24
C TYR A 71 5.22 -6.71 6.35
N CYS A 72 4.81 -7.91 6.74
CA CYS A 72 4.91 -9.09 5.88
C CYS A 72 3.61 -9.28 5.09
N PRO A 73 3.65 -9.39 3.74
CA PRO A 73 2.43 -9.53 2.93
C PRO A 73 1.72 -10.87 3.14
N ASN A 74 2.43 -11.91 3.54
CA ASN A 74 1.86 -13.23 3.81
C ASN A 74 1.18 -13.29 5.18
N CYS A 75 1.82 -12.70 6.17
CA CYS A 75 1.43 -12.77 7.55
C CYS A 75 0.49 -11.59 7.93
N LEU A 76 0.46 -10.49 7.15
CA LEU A 76 -0.28 -9.23 7.37
C LEU A 76 -0.05 -8.60 8.76
N PHE A 77 1.14 -8.81 9.32
CA PHE A 77 1.57 -8.23 10.59
C PHE A 77 2.75 -7.28 10.39
N ASP A 78 2.77 -6.25 11.22
CA ASP A 78 3.89 -5.34 11.34
C ASP A 78 5.15 -6.08 11.81
N VAL A 79 6.27 -5.75 11.18
CA VAL A 79 7.59 -6.28 11.48
C VAL A 79 8.44 -5.14 12.03
N PRO A 80 8.96 -5.24 13.27
CA PRO A 80 9.82 -4.21 13.83
C PRO A 80 11.08 -3.96 12.98
N THR A 81 11.48 -2.70 12.82
CA THR A 81 12.66 -2.30 12.02
C THR A 81 13.94 -3.04 12.43
N ALA A 82 14.12 -3.33 13.72
CA ALA A 82 15.28 -4.10 14.21
C ALA A 82 15.29 -5.52 13.64
N SER A 83 14.13 -6.20 13.65
CA SER A 83 13.97 -7.54 13.09
C SER A 83 14.16 -7.53 11.57
N VAL A 84 13.65 -6.51 10.87
CA VAL A 84 13.87 -6.36 9.42
C VAL A 84 15.36 -6.33 9.07
N LYS A 85 16.15 -5.57 9.84
CA LYS A 85 17.61 -5.49 9.63
C LYS A 85 18.31 -6.81 9.96
N MET A 86 17.96 -7.45 11.07
CA MET A 86 18.57 -8.69 11.53
C MET A 86 18.26 -9.87 10.59
N GLU A 87 17.01 -10.01 10.17
CA GLU A 87 16.51 -11.09 9.32
C GLU A 87 16.66 -10.81 7.82
N LYS A 88 17.32 -9.71 7.44
CA LYS A 88 17.54 -9.28 6.04
C LYS A 88 16.22 -9.23 5.25
N HIS A 89 15.23 -8.55 5.81
CA HIS A 89 13.88 -8.39 5.25
C HIS A 89 13.06 -9.69 5.15
N LYS A 90 13.48 -10.77 5.84
CA LYS A 90 12.67 -11.99 5.95
C LYS A 90 11.75 -11.93 7.17
N CYS A 91 10.57 -12.54 7.05
CA CYS A 91 9.61 -12.62 8.14
C CYS A 91 9.99 -13.75 9.09
N SER A 92 10.02 -13.47 10.40
CA SER A 92 10.34 -14.45 11.45
C SER A 92 9.25 -15.49 11.71
N ARG A 93 8.07 -15.36 11.09
CA ARG A 93 6.94 -16.30 11.23
C ARG A 93 6.94 -17.41 10.18
N ASN A 94 8.12 -17.80 9.67
CA ASN A 94 8.27 -18.88 8.68
C ASN A 94 7.49 -18.63 7.36
N CYS A 95 7.29 -17.36 7.00
CA CYS A 95 6.63 -16.95 5.76
C CYS A 95 7.67 -17.12 4.59
N PHE A 96 7.89 -18.36 4.13
CA PHE A 96 8.89 -18.73 3.10
C PHE A 96 8.38 -18.66 1.65
N GLU A 97 9.28 -18.44 0.70
CA GLU A 97 8.98 -18.33 -0.73
C GLU A 97 9.58 -19.49 -1.54
N CYS A 98 8.81 -20.00 -2.49
CA CYS A 98 9.24 -21.08 -3.37
C CYS A 98 10.38 -20.61 -4.29
N PRO A 99 11.49 -21.38 -4.39
CA PRO A 99 12.62 -21.00 -5.24
C PRO A 99 12.32 -21.06 -6.75
N ILE A 100 11.20 -21.68 -7.14
CA ILE A 100 10.81 -21.86 -8.55
C ILE A 100 9.81 -20.80 -9.03
N CYS A 101 8.78 -20.50 -8.22
CA CYS A 101 7.69 -19.60 -8.62
C CYS A 101 7.44 -18.45 -7.66
N GLN A 102 8.22 -18.32 -6.58
CA GLN A 102 8.10 -17.26 -5.56
C GLN A 102 6.77 -17.24 -4.78
N ASN A 103 5.88 -18.20 -5.00
CA ASN A 103 4.70 -18.38 -4.16
C ASN A 103 5.06 -18.85 -2.75
N THR A 104 4.24 -18.47 -1.78
CA THR A 104 4.38 -18.85 -0.38
C THR A 104 4.33 -20.35 -0.20
N LEU A 105 5.30 -20.89 0.56
CA LEU A 105 5.39 -22.29 0.91
C LEU A 105 4.57 -22.62 2.15
N SER A 106 3.95 -23.80 2.18
CA SER A 106 3.29 -24.35 3.36
C SER A 106 4.16 -25.42 4.01
N VAL A 107 4.16 -25.45 5.34
CA VAL A 107 4.77 -26.55 6.11
C VAL A 107 3.79 -27.72 6.13
N VAL A 108 4.25 -28.89 5.69
CA VAL A 108 3.48 -30.14 5.66
C VAL A 108 4.17 -31.16 6.56
N SER A 109 3.40 -31.93 7.31
CA SER A 109 3.88 -33.08 8.08
C SER A 109 3.74 -34.36 7.27
N GLU A 110 4.76 -35.20 7.30
CA GLU A 110 4.70 -36.58 6.84
C GLU A 110 4.23 -37.45 8.01
N ASP A 111 3.03 -38.02 7.88
CA ASP A 111 2.50 -38.98 8.86
C ASP A 111 2.94 -40.39 8.45
N PRO A 112 3.81 -41.05 9.23
CA PRO A 112 4.28 -42.41 8.89
C PRO A 112 3.17 -43.48 9.02
N ASP A 113 2.00 -43.15 9.58
CA ASP A 113 0.95 -44.10 9.98
C ASP A 113 -0.45 -43.74 9.43
N ALA A 114 -0.55 -43.25 8.19
CA ALA A 114 -1.84 -42.94 7.52
C ALA A 114 -2.79 -44.15 7.29
N GLY A 115 -2.60 -45.26 8.01
CA GLY A 115 -3.45 -46.46 8.00
C GLY A 115 -3.96 -46.93 9.38
N GLN A 116 -3.60 -46.28 10.50
CA GLN A 116 -4.06 -46.76 11.82
C GLN A 116 -4.64 -45.62 12.68
N PHE A 117 -5.95 -45.72 12.93
CA PHE A 117 -6.69 -44.88 13.87
C PHE A 117 -6.14 -45.06 15.28
N ALA A 118 -5.20 -44.23 15.71
CA ALA A 118 -4.85 -44.11 17.11
C ALA A 118 -4.55 -42.66 17.46
N ALA A 119 -5.42 -42.08 18.28
CA ALA A 119 -5.17 -40.82 18.96
C ALA A 119 -4.00 -41.01 19.94
N ALA A 120 -2.79 -40.67 19.52
CA ALA A 120 -1.60 -40.60 20.37
C ALA A 120 -1.11 -39.14 20.47
N PRO A 121 -0.57 -38.75 21.63
CA PRO A 121 -0.16 -37.38 21.88
C PRO A 121 1.05 -37.03 21.02
N ALA A 122 1.05 -35.83 20.44
CA ALA A 122 2.10 -35.31 19.57
C ALA A 122 3.48 -35.33 20.26
N ALA A 123 4.25 -36.40 20.08
CA ALA A 123 5.66 -36.46 20.44
C ALA A 123 6.34 -37.65 19.74
N PHE A 124 7.38 -37.35 18.95
CA PHE A 124 8.35 -38.25 18.31
C PHE A 124 7.87 -38.98 17.04
N GLY A 125 8.20 -38.41 15.87
CA GLY A 125 8.15 -39.14 14.59
C GLY A 125 7.76 -38.34 13.34
N HIS A 126 7.15 -37.16 13.48
CA HIS A 126 6.68 -36.39 12.32
C HIS A 126 7.83 -35.61 11.69
N VAL A 127 8.08 -35.90 10.41
CA VAL A 127 9.02 -35.16 9.56
C VAL A 127 8.24 -34.06 8.86
N TYR A 128 8.72 -32.82 8.95
CA TYR A 128 8.11 -31.68 8.28
C TYR A 128 8.92 -31.28 7.05
N TYR A 129 8.24 -30.78 6.02
CA TYR A 129 8.87 -30.27 4.81
C TYR A 129 8.09 -29.08 4.25
N LEU A 130 8.72 -28.29 3.38
CA LEU A 130 8.07 -27.18 2.69
C LEU A 130 7.47 -27.66 1.37
N ASN A 131 6.24 -27.27 1.09
CA ASN A 131 5.55 -27.58 -0.17
C ASN A 131 5.01 -26.32 -0.84
N CYS A 132 5.15 -26.24 -2.16
CA CYS A 132 4.53 -25.22 -2.97
C CYS A 132 3.26 -25.77 -3.65
N ASN A 133 2.10 -25.19 -3.33
CA ASN A 133 0.82 -25.63 -3.90
C ASN A 133 0.61 -25.21 -5.36
N ILE A 134 1.53 -24.43 -5.95
CA ILE A 134 1.43 -23.94 -7.33
C ILE A 134 2.25 -24.81 -8.28
N CYS A 135 3.57 -24.88 -8.08
CA CYS A 135 4.45 -25.65 -8.97
C CYS A 135 4.78 -27.05 -8.47
N GLN A 136 4.20 -27.48 -7.33
CA GLN A 136 4.45 -28.78 -6.69
C GLN A 136 5.90 -29.03 -6.27
N TRP A 137 6.72 -27.98 -6.19
CA TRP A 137 8.06 -28.08 -5.60
C TRP A 137 7.94 -28.38 -4.10
N ASN A 138 8.75 -29.31 -3.62
CA ASN A 138 8.87 -29.63 -2.20
C ASN A 138 10.34 -29.64 -1.77
N SER A 139 10.61 -29.33 -0.50
CA SER A 139 11.98 -29.28 0.03
C SER A 139 12.63 -30.66 0.18
N GLN A 140 11.86 -31.74 0.15
CA GLN A 140 12.42 -33.10 0.15
C GLN A 140 13.22 -33.37 -1.13
N SER A 141 12.90 -32.71 -2.25
CA SER A 141 13.66 -32.86 -3.50
C SER A 141 15.12 -32.41 -3.41
N ILE A 142 15.48 -31.70 -2.33
CA ILE A 142 16.84 -31.26 -2.02
C ILE A 142 17.29 -31.78 -0.63
N ASP A 143 16.66 -32.86 -0.16
CA ASP A 143 16.94 -33.50 1.13
C ASP A 143 16.80 -32.57 2.36
N MET A 144 15.92 -31.56 2.27
CA MET A 144 15.66 -30.63 3.37
C MET A 144 14.33 -30.95 4.08
N THR A 145 14.45 -31.46 5.30
CA THR A 145 13.35 -31.83 6.20
C THR A 145 13.61 -31.33 7.63
N PHE A 146 12.56 -31.30 8.46
CA PHE A 146 12.62 -30.65 9.77
C PHE A 146 11.89 -31.48 10.82
N GLU A 147 12.34 -31.41 12.08
CA GLU A 147 11.71 -32.13 13.21
C GLU A 147 10.53 -31.37 13.83
N ARG A 148 10.42 -30.06 13.56
CA ARG A 148 9.41 -29.17 14.14
C ARG A 148 8.74 -28.35 13.04
N PRO A 149 7.46 -28.01 13.19
CA PRO A 149 6.74 -27.19 12.20
C PRO A 149 7.19 -25.71 12.21
N THR A 150 7.86 -25.28 13.27
CA THR A 150 8.30 -23.90 13.48
C THR A 150 9.79 -23.86 13.87
N GLY A 151 10.47 -22.77 13.54
CA GLY A 151 11.91 -22.62 13.82
C GLY A 151 12.75 -23.29 12.74
N LEU A 152 12.36 -23.10 11.48
CA LEU A 152 12.94 -23.71 10.29
C LEU A 152 14.20 -22.94 9.83
N ALA A 153 14.95 -22.37 10.78
CA ALA A 153 16.14 -21.55 10.58
C ALA A 153 17.38 -22.25 11.14
#